data_AF-A0A2G6MTE5-F1
#
_entry.id   AF-A0A2G6MTE5-F1
#
_cell.length_a   1.000
_cell.length_b   1.000
_cell.length_c   1.000
_cell.angle_alpha   90.00
_cell.angle_beta   90.00
_cell.angle_gamma   90.00
#
_symmetry.space_group_name_H-M   'P 1'
#
loop_
_entity.id
_entity.type
_entity.pdbx_description
1 polymer ?
#
loop_
_entity_poly.entity_id
_entity_poly.type
_entity_poly.pdbx_seq_one_letter_code
_entity_poly.pdbx_strand_id
1 'polypeptide(L)'
;MKSLNKRFEELGRYFAKGAKLERWYPFYEAFDSFLFGANEKTRIAPHIRDSIDFKRIMTTVIIALIPCTVMALWNTGYQANLAISALGTEALSGWRGAVMMAIGCNPDSIFSNISHGLLYFLPVYLVTLLVGSFWEGVFNILRGHEFSEAFLVTSLLFTMSLPPAIPLWQVAVGISFGLIFAKEVFGGVGRNFMNPALVSRAFIYFA
;
A
#
# COMPACT_ATOMS: atom_id res chain seq x y z
N MET A 1 5.35 -6.36 -27.03
CA MET A 1 4.40 -5.41 -26.40
C MET A 1 3.15 -5.13 -27.24
N LYS A 2 3.22 -4.93 -28.58
CA LYS A 2 2.02 -4.68 -29.43
C LYS A 2 0.94 -5.79 -29.39
N SER A 3 1.33 -7.06 -29.26
CA SER A 3 0.38 -8.19 -29.20
C SER A 3 -0.39 -8.24 -27.87
N LEU A 4 0.25 -7.90 -26.75
CA LEU A 4 -0.39 -7.83 -25.43
C LEU A 4 -1.37 -6.66 -25.35
N ASN A 5 -0.98 -5.48 -25.87
CA ASN A 5 -1.85 -4.32 -25.92
C ASN A 5 -3.13 -4.60 -26.73
N LYS A 6 -2.98 -5.25 -27.89
CA LYS A 6 -4.11 -5.62 -28.75
C LYS A 6 -5.08 -6.59 -28.07
N ARG A 7 -4.57 -7.56 -27.32
CA ARG A 7 -5.39 -8.50 -26.53
C ARG A 7 -6.15 -7.80 -25.39
N PHE A 8 -5.51 -6.84 -24.72
CA PHE A 8 -6.17 -6.02 -23.71
C PHE A 8 -7.26 -5.13 -24.33
N GLU A 9 -6.97 -4.42 -25.43
CA GLU A 9 -7.97 -3.62 -26.17
C GLU A 9 -9.20 -4.45 -26.60
N GLU A 10 -8.98 -5.70 -27.05
CA GLU A 10 -10.06 -6.63 -27.39
C GLU A 10 -10.89 -7.03 -26.15
N LEU A 11 -10.24 -7.22 -25.00
CA LEU A 11 -10.91 -7.49 -23.71
C LEU A 11 -11.67 -6.26 -23.20
N GLY A 12 -11.14 -5.06 -23.38
CA GLY A 12 -11.76 -3.80 -22.96
C GLY A 12 -13.18 -3.59 -23.51
N ARG A 13 -13.49 -4.18 -24.69
CA ARG A 13 -14.84 -4.15 -25.28
C ARG A 13 -15.90 -4.80 -24.39
N TYR A 14 -15.53 -5.77 -23.54
CA TYR A 14 -16.46 -6.41 -22.61
C TYR A 14 -16.71 -5.60 -21.34
N PHE A 15 -15.85 -4.62 -21.05
CA PHE A 15 -15.91 -3.73 -19.89
C PHE A 15 -16.43 -2.32 -20.25
N ALA A 16 -16.60 -2.00 -21.53
CA ALA A 16 -17.13 -0.70 -21.98
C ALA A 16 -18.57 -0.43 -21.49
N LYS A 17 -18.95 0.86 -21.40
CA LYS A 17 -20.31 1.28 -20.97
C LYS A 17 -21.41 0.56 -21.77
N GLY A 18 -22.30 -0.15 -21.08
CA GLY A 18 -23.38 -0.96 -21.67
C GLY A 18 -23.02 -2.43 -21.94
N ALA A 19 -21.79 -2.87 -21.66
CA ALA A 19 -21.38 -4.26 -21.79
C ALA A 19 -21.65 -5.08 -20.51
N LYS A 20 -21.72 -6.41 -20.63
CA LYS A 20 -22.08 -7.32 -19.52
C LYS A 20 -21.16 -7.19 -18.30
N LEU A 21 -19.91 -6.78 -18.47
CA LEU A 21 -18.91 -6.67 -17.39
C LEU A 21 -18.59 -5.21 -17.03
N GLU A 22 -19.45 -4.24 -17.36
CA GLU A 22 -19.26 -2.81 -17.02
C GLU A 22 -18.91 -2.57 -15.55
N ARG A 23 -19.48 -3.35 -14.63
CA ARG A 23 -19.18 -3.25 -13.18
C ARG A 23 -17.72 -3.50 -12.82
N TRP A 24 -17.00 -4.26 -13.64
CA TRP A 24 -15.59 -4.62 -13.43
C TRP A 24 -14.62 -3.73 -14.23
N TYR A 25 -15.15 -2.71 -14.93
CA TYR A 25 -14.34 -1.73 -15.66
C TYR A 25 -13.22 -1.12 -14.81
N PRO A 26 -13.45 -0.70 -13.55
CA PRO A 26 -12.39 -0.15 -12.70
C PRO A 26 -11.16 -1.06 -12.53
N PHE A 27 -11.39 -2.37 -12.43
CA PHE A 27 -10.31 -3.35 -12.27
C PHE A 27 -9.53 -3.55 -13.56
N TYR A 28 -10.23 -3.63 -14.70
CA TYR A 28 -9.62 -3.72 -16.01
C TYR A 28 -8.72 -2.51 -16.29
N GLU A 29 -9.25 -1.31 -16.07
CA GLU A 29 -8.55 -0.05 -16.29
C GLU A 29 -7.35 0.14 -15.37
N ALA A 30 -7.47 -0.23 -14.09
CA ALA A 30 -6.34 -0.22 -13.16
C ALA A 30 -5.18 -1.10 -13.66
N PHE A 31 -5.49 -2.29 -14.17
CA PHE A 31 -4.50 -3.23 -14.70
C PHE A 31 -3.88 -2.73 -16.01
N ASP A 32 -4.70 -2.18 -16.91
CA ASP A 32 -4.27 -1.60 -18.18
C ASP A 32 -3.37 -0.38 -17.98
N SER A 33 -3.81 0.56 -17.13
CA SER A 33 -3.06 1.76 -16.72
C SER A 33 -1.75 1.41 -16.01
N PHE A 34 -1.73 0.33 -15.22
CA PHE A 34 -0.50 -0.14 -14.58
C PHE A 34 0.53 -0.68 -15.60
N LEU A 35 0.09 -1.45 -16.59
CA LEU A 35 0.98 -2.09 -17.57
C LEU A 35 1.39 -1.16 -18.72
N PHE A 36 0.48 -0.31 -19.20
CA PHE A 36 0.66 0.47 -20.43
C PHE A 36 0.64 1.98 -20.22
N GLY A 37 0.26 2.46 -19.02
CA GLY A 37 0.17 3.88 -18.68
C GLY A 37 -1.02 4.59 -19.32
N ALA A 38 -1.44 5.72 -18.74
CA ALA A 38 -2.52 6.54 -19.28
C ALA A 38 -2.06 7.26 -20.57
N ASN A 39 -2.71 6.98 -21.70
CA ASN A 39 -2.40 7.58 -23.01
C ASN A 39 -3.39 8.69 -23.42
N GLU A 40 -4.35 9.04 -22.57
CA GLU A 40 -5.31 10.10 -22.89
C GLU A 40 -4.64 11.47 -22.87
N LYS A 41 -4.84 12.24 -23.96
CA LYS A 41 -4.31 13.59 -24.12
C LYS A 41 -5.45 14.56 -24.34
N THR A 42 -5.43 15.68 -23.63
CA THR A 42 -6.41 16.75 -23.80
C THR A 42 -6.29 17.36 -25.20
N ARG A 43 -7.40 17.34 -25.96
CA ARG A 43 -7.44 17.81 -27.36
C ARG A 43 -7.86 19.27 -27.50
N ILE A 44 -8.57 19.83 -26.52
CA ILE A 44 -9.24 21.14 -26.59
C ILE A 44 -8.81 22.03 -25.41
N ALA A 45 -8.61 23.33 -25.67
CA ALA A 45 -8.38 24.37 -24.67
C ALA A 45 -9.54 24.41 -23.63
N PRO A 46 -9.31 24.81 -22.36
CA PRO A 46 -8.21 25.64 -21.86
C PRO A 46 -7.11 24.86 -21.08
N HIS A 47 -7.01 23.54 -21.26
CA HIS A 47 -6.07 22.71 -20.49
C HIS A 47 -4.60 23.02 -20.84
N ILE A 48 -3.82 23.45 -19.85
CA ILE A 48 -2.35 23.51 -19.95
C ILE A 48 -1.83 22.07 -19.95
N ARG A 49 -1.02 21.73 -20.96
CA ARG A 49 -0.41 20.40 -21.06
C ARG A 49 0.83 20.36 -20.19
N ASP A 50 0.71 19.73 -19.04
CA ASP A 50 1.83 19.46 -18.15
C ASP A 50 2.26 17.98 -18.25
N SER A 51 3.54 17.73 -18.01
CA SER A 51 4.11 16.41 -17.80
C SER A 51 3.82 15.84 -16.41
N ILE A 52 3.32 16.66 -15.49
CA ILE A 52 2.98 16.30 -14.12
C ILE A 52 1.51 15.83 -14.07
N ASP A 53 1.33 14.51 -13.92
CA ASP A 53 0.04 13.87 -13.66
C ASP A 53 -0.04 13.35 -12.21
N PHE A 54 -1.27 13.10 -11.73
CA PHE A 54 -1.50 12.60 -10.36
C PHE A 54 -0.73 11.31 -10.06
N LYS A 55 -0.64 10.40 -11.04
CA LYS A 55 0.05 9.12 -10.89
C LYS A 55 1.57 9.32 -10.80
N ARG A 56 2.18 10.23 -11.57
CA ARG A 56 3.59 10.62 -11.40
C ARG A 56 3.88 11.25 -10.05
N ILE A 57 3.04 12.17 -9.59
CA ILE A 57 3.21 12.79 -8.27
C ILE A 57 3.23 11.69 -7.20
N MET A 58 2.24 10.80 -7.19
CA MET A 58 2.15 9.71 -6.21
C MET A 58 3.34 8.74 -6.30
N THR A 59 3.79 8.41 -7.51
CA THR A 59 4.98 7.57 -7.71
C THR A 59 6.24 8.24 -7.14
N THR A 60 6.38 9.55 -7.30
CA THR A 60 7.50 10.31 -6.73
C THR A 60 7.50 10.24 -5.21
N VAL A 61 6.32 10.32 -4.59
CA VAL A 61 6.17 10.15 -3.13
C VAL A 61 6.55 8.75 -2.69
N ILE A 62 6.14 7.71 -3.42
CA ILE A 62 6.55 6.32 -3.13
C ILE A 62 8.08 6.20 -3.17
N ILE A 63 8.73 6.75 -4.20
CA ILE A 63 10.19 6.74 -4.32
C ILE A 63 10.85 7.47 -3.13
N ALA A 64 10.30 8.62 -2.72
CA ALA A 64 10.79 9.36 -1.57
C ALA A 64 10.61 8.62 -0.23
N LEU A 65 9.61 7.73 -0.13
CA LEU A 65 9.39 6.89 1.06
C LEU A 65 10.34 5.69 1.15
N ILE A 66 10.96 5.25 0.04
CA ILE A 66 11.91 4.13 0.03
C ILE A 66 13.03 4.31 1.07
N PRO A 67 13.81 5.41 1.09
CA PRO A 67 14.88 5.56 2.09
C PRO A 67 14.34 5.54 3.53
N CYS A 68 13.16 6.12 3.77
CA CYS A 68 12.52 6.09 5.07
C CYS A 68 12.11 4.67 5.49
N THR A 69 11.56 3.88 4.56
CA THR A 69 11.21 2.47 4.82
C THR A 69 12.44 1.63 5.12
N VAL A 70 13.53 1.78 4.36
CA VAL A 70 14.79 1.05 4.61
C VAL A 70 15.35 1.39 5.98
N MET A 71 15.37 2.66 6.36
CA MET A 71 15.81 3.08 7.68
C MET A 71 14.91 2.51 8.79
N ALA A 72 13.59 2.51 8.60
CA ALA A 72 12.66 1.94 9.57
C ALA A 72 12.85 0.43 9.76
N LEU A 73 13.10 -0.31 8.67
CA LEU A 73 13.41 -1.74 8.69
C LEU A 73 14.70 -2.01 9.46
N TRP A 74 15.78 -1.31 9.11
CA TRP A 74 17.06 -1.47 9.79
C TRP A 74 16.95 -1.12 11.28
N ASN A 75 16.34 0.01 11.63
CA ASN A 75 16.21 0.44 13.02
C ASN A 75 15.38 -0.53 13.86
N THR A 76 14.26 -1.03 13.33
CA THR A 76 13.41 -2.00 14.03
C THR A 76 14.16 -3.30 14.33
N GLY A 77 14.88 -3.84 13.34
CA GLY A 77 15.63 -5.07 13.54
C GLY A 77 16.91 -4.90 14.36
N TYR A 78 17.58 -3.75 14.26
CA TYR A 78 18.73 -3.42 15.12
C TYR A 78 18.33 -3.41 16.59
N GLN A 79 17.22 -2.74 16.94
CA GLN A 79 16.71 -2.72 18.32
C GLN A 79 16.29 -4.12 18.79
N ALA A 80 15.69 -4.93 17.90
CA ALA A 80 15.33 -6.30 18.24
C ALA A 80 16.57 -7.19 18.50
N ASN A 81 17.60 -7.11 17.64
CA ASN A 81 18.84 -7.87 17.79
C ASN A 81 19.65 -7.43 19.01
N LEU A 82 19.71 -6.12 19.30
CA LEU A 82 20.34 -5.59 20.51
C LEU A 82 19.68 -6.15 21.77
N ALA A 83 18.34 -6.16 21.82
CA ALA A 83 17.60 -6.69 22.95
C ALA A 83 17.87 -8.20 23.16
N ILE A 84 17.91 -8.97 22.07
CA ILE A 84 18.22 -10.42 22.10
C ILE A 84 19.64 -10.67 22.64
N SER A 85 20.62 -9.91 22.15
CA SER A 85 22.01 -10.00 22.61
C SER A 85 22.14 -9.64 24.09
N ALA A 86 21.46 -8.59 24.56
CA ALA A 86 21.45 -8.19 25.96
C ALA A 86 20.76 -9.20 26.90
N LEU A 87 19.75 -9.92 26.42
CA LEU A 87 18.98 -10.90 27.19
C LEU A 87 19.64 -12.31 27.22
N GLY A 88 20.67 -12.55 26.40
CA GLY A 88 21.38 -13.84 26.35
C GLY A 88 20.53 -15.01 25.82
N THR A 89 19.42 -14.72 25.14
CA THR A 89 18.51 -15.72 24.58
C THR A 89 18.72 -15.83 23.07
N GLU A 90 19.02 -17.01 22.54
CA GLU A 90 19.30 -17.17 21.10
C GLU A 90 18.04 -17.23 20.20
N ALA A 91 16.82 -17.19 20.74
CA ALA A 91 15.63 -17.28 19.91
C ALA A 91 14.41 -16.55 20.49
N LEU A 92 13.84 -15.65 19.69
CA LEU A 92 12.43 -15.28 19.80
C LEU A 92 11.57 -16.53 19.57
N SER A 93 10.61 -16.80 20.45
CA SER A 93 9.64 -17.89 20.24
C SER A 93 8.73 -17.59 19.04
N GLY A 94 8.60 -18.54 18.10
CA GLY A 94 7.64 -18.49 16.99
C GLY A 94 8.27 -18.58 15.59
N TRP A 95 7.44 -18.38 14.57
CA TRP A 95 7.87 -18.51 13.16
C TRP A 95 8.95 -17.48 12.77
N ARG A 96 8.94 -16.29 13.38
CA ARG A 96 9.97 -15.26 13.16
C ARG A 96 11.34 -15.73 13.66
N GLY A 97 11.37 -16.36 14.83
CA GLY A 97 12.58 -16.96 15.39
C GLY A 97 13.13 -18.08 14.51
N ALA A 98 12.25 -18.93 13.98
CA ALA A 98 12.67 -20.00 13.06
C ALA A 98 13.39 -19.45 11.81
N VAL A 99 12.91 -18.34 11.24
CA VAL A 99 13.58 -17.66 10.12
C VAL A 99 14.89 -17.02 10.57
N MET A 100 14.90 -16.35 11.73
CA MET A 100 16.09 -15.69 12.24
C MET A 100 17.20 -16.66 12.68
N MET A 101 16.88 -17.90 13.07
CA MET A 101 17.88 -18.94 13.33
C MET A 101 18.69 -19.29 12.08
N ALA A 102 18.08 -19.22 10.89
CA ALA A 102 18.80 -19.48 9.63
C ALA A 102 19.67 -18.29 9.17
N ILE A 103 19.34 -17.07 9.58
CA ILE A 103 20.02 -15.82 9.15
C ILE A 103 21.08 -15.37 10.17
N GLY A 104 20.85 -15.63 11.45
CA GLY A 104 21.64 -15.14 12.59
C GLY A 104 21.14 -13.81 13.14
N CYS A 105 21.29 -13.61 14.46
CA CYS A 105 20.79 -12.45 15.22
C CYS A 105 21.94 -11.53 15.68
N ASN A 106 22.75 -11.03 14.74
CA ASN A 106 23.92 -10.20 15.06
C ASN A 106 23.61 -8.70 14.89
N PRO A 107 23.71 -7.86 15.94
CA PRO A 107 23.42 -6.41 15.85
C PRO A 107 24.34 -5.65 14.91
N ASP A 108 25.59 -6.10 14.74
CA ASP A 108 26.57 -5.42 13.87
C ASP A 108 26.34 -5.69 12.37
N SER A 109 25.56 -6.72 12.05
CA SER A 109 25.26 -7.08 10.66
C SER A 109 24.04 -6.32 10.14
N ILE A 110 24.27 -5.43 9.17
CA ILE A 110 23.21 -4.68 8.49
C ILE A 110 22.16 -5.64 7.89
N PHE A 111 22.61 -6.76 7.30
CA PHE A 111 21.72 -7.72 6.67
C PHE A 111 20.82 -8.45 7.68
N SER A 112 21.37 -8.81 8.85
CA SER A 112 20.57 -9.41 9.94
C SER A 112 19.51 -8.44 10.45
N ASN A 113 19.89 -7.18 10.67
CA ASN A 113 18.97 -6.14 11.14
C ASN A 113 17.85 -5.86 10.14
N ILE A 114 18.16 -5.70 8.85
CA ILE A 114 17.13 -5.47 7.83
C ILE A 114 16.20 -6.67 7.72
N SER A 115 16.73 -7.89 7.72
CA SER A 115 15.94 -9.12 7.64
C SER A 115 14.99 -9.26 8.83
N HIS A 116 15.47 -8.97 10.04
CA HIS A 116 14.65 -9.03 11.24
C HIS A 116 13.55 -7.96 11.22
N GLY A 117 13.88 -6.72 10.83
CA GLY A 117 12.89 -5.65 10.67
C GLY A 117 11.82 -6.00 9.62
N LEU A 118 12.22 -6.65 8.52
CA LEU A 118 11.31 -7.08 7.46
C LEU A 118 10.27 -8.10 7.97
N LEU A 119 10.65 -9.00 8.88
CA LEU A 119 9.73 -9.99 9.47
C LEU A 119 8.63 -9.35 10.35
N TYR A 120 8.87 -8.16 10.89
CA TYR A 120 7.85 -7.39 11.60
C TYR A 120 7.03 -6.50 10.66
N PHE A 121 7.70 -5.81 9.73
CA PHE A 121 7.06 -4.88 8.81
C PHE A 121 6.17 -5.59 7.78
N LEU A 122 6.64 -6.66 7.16
CA LEU A 122 5.97 -7.30 6.03
C LEU A 122 4.56 -7.80 6.39
N PRO A 123 4.32 -8.51 7.50
CA PRO A 123 2.97 -8.93 7.87
C PRO A 123 2.01 -7.75 8.07
N VAL A 124 2.46 -6.67 8.72
CA VAL A 124 1.64 -5.46 8.94
C VAL A 124 1.31 -4.79 7.62
N TYR A 125 2.32 -4.64 6.74
CA TYR A 125 2.16 -4.05 5.41
C TYR A 125 1.23 -4.86 4.49
N LEU A 126 1.34 -6.19 4.54
CA LEU A 126 0.47 -7.06 3.74
C LEU A 126 -0.99 -6.95 4.20
N VAL A 127 -1.23 -6.91 5.50
CA VAL A 127 -2.60 -6.76 6.02
C VAL A 127 -3.19 -5.40 5.66
N THR A 128 -2.43 -4.31 5.79
CA THR A 128 -2.90 -2.97 5.37
C THR A 128 -3.21 -2.93 3.88
N LEU A 129 -2.33 -3.48 3.04
CA LEU A 129 -2.51 -3.49 1.60
C LEU A 129 -3.72 -4.35 1.20
N LEU A 130 -3.86 -5.57 1.71
CA LEU A 130 -4.96 -6.47 1.36
C LEU A 130 -6.32 -5.92 1.81
N VAL A 131 -6.44 -5.50 3.08
CA VAL A 131 -7.71 -5.01 3.62
C VAL A 131 -8.09 -3.67 3.00
N GLY A 132 -7.11 -2.79 2.79
CA GLY A 132 -7.40 -1.50 2.20
C GLY A 132 -7.70 -1.56 0.71
N SER A 133 -6.97 -2.36 -0.07
CA SER A 133 -7.30 -2.61 -1.48
C SER A 133 -8.64 -3.30 -1.65
N PHE A 134 -9.03 -4.16 -0.70
CA PHE A 134 -10.38 -4.75 -0.68
C PHE A 134 -11.45 -3.66 -0.56
N TRP A 135 -11.37 -2.78 0.45
CA TRP A 135 -12.36 -1.73 0.64
C TRP A 135 -12.39 -0.72 -0.51
N GLU A 136 -11.22 -0.25 -0.96
CA GLU A 136 -11.14 0.66 -2.09
C GLU A 136 -11.72 0.01 -3.36
N GLY A 137 -11.42 -1.26 -3.61
CA GLY A 137 -11.98 -1.99 -4.74
C GLY A 137 -13.50 -2.12 -4.68
N VAL A 138 -14.06 -2.38 -3.49
CA VAL A 138 -15.52 -2.42 -3.29
C VAL A 138 -16.14 -1.06 -3.61
N PHE A 139 -15.62 0.04 -3.06
CA PHE A 139 -16.17 1.37 -3.31
C PHE A 139 -15.97 1.85 -4.75
N ASN A 140 -14.85 1.49 -5.37
CA ASN A 140 -14.57 1.80 -6.77
C ASN A 140 -15.49 1.04 -7.73
N ILE A 141 -15.78 -0.25 -7.49
CA ILE A 141 -16.79 -1.00 -8.25
C ILE A 141 -18.17 -0.33 -8.11
N LEU A 142 -18.55 0.05 -6.89
CA LEU A 142 -19.88 0.64 -6.63
C LEU A 142 -20.05 2.00 -7.29
N ARG A 143 -18.96 2.74 -7.50
CA ARG A 143 -18.96 4.11 -8.06
C ARG A 143 -18.51 4.20 -9.51
N GLY A 144 -17.92 3.13 -10.05
CA GLY A 144 -17.27 3.14 -11.36
C GLY A 144 -16.07 4.08 -11.42
N HIS A 145 -15.34 4.25 -10.31
CA HIS A 145 -14.13 5.08 -10.25
C HIS A 145 -12.86 4.24 -10.45
N GLU A 146 -11.84 4.86 -11.03
CA GLU A 146 -10.50 4.26 -11.19
C GLU A 146 -9.79 4.00 -9.86
N PHE A 147 -8.93 2.98 -9.83
CA PHE A 147 -7.99 2.79 -8.73
C PHE A 147 -6.92 3.87 -8.74
N SER A 148 -6.61 4.40 -7.56
CA SER A 148 -5.55 5.39 -7.41
C SER A 148 -4.31 4.80 -6.75
N GLU A 149 -3.14 5.20 -7.23
CA GLU A 149 -1.85 4.89 -6.61
C GLU A 149 -1.69 5.57 -5.23
N ALA A 150 -2.53 6.56 -4.90
CA ALA A 150 -2.53 7.25 -3.61
C ALA A 150 -2.76 6.30 -2.42
N PHE A 151 -3.42 5.17 -2.64
CA PHE A 151 -3.59 4.17 -1.59
C PHE A 151 -2.30 3.43 -1.25
N LEU A 152 -1.43 3.17 -2.21
CA LEU A 152 -0.12 2.56 -1.92
C LEU A 152 0.68 3.45 -0.96
N VAL A 153 0.65 4.78 -1.19
CA VAL A 153 1.24 5.76 -0.27
C VAL A 153 0.58 5.69 1.10
N THR A 154 -0.75 5.67 1.16
CA THR A 154 -1.51 5.59 2.42
C THR A 154 -1.17 4.33 3.22
N SER A 155 -1.10 3.18 2.56
CA SER A 155 -0.80 1.89 3.18
C SER A 155 0.62 1.84 3.77
N LEU A 156 1.61 2.40 3.05
CA LEU A 156 2.98 2.54 3.53
C LEU A 156 3.06 3.47 4.75
N LEU A 157 2.49 4.68 4.64
CA LEU A 157 2.49 5.67 5.74
C LEU A 157 1.81 5.14 6.99
N PHE A 158 0.64 4.49 6.84
CA PHE A 158 -0.07 3.91 7.97
C PHE A 158 0.74 2.80 8.63
N THR A 159 1.31 1.88 7.84
CA THR A 159 2.18 0.80 8.35
C THR A 159 3.38 1.36 9.13
N MET A 160 4.04 2.39 8.60
CA MET A 160 5.19 3.02 9.24
C MET A 160 4.84 3.84 10.50
N SER A 161 3.57 4.21 10.66
CA SER A 161 3.10 4.95 11.85
C SER A 161 2.76 4.06 13.05
N LEU A 162 2.70 2.73 12.84
CA LEU A 162 2.29 1.76 13.84
C LEU A 162 3.49 1.10 14.53
N PRO A 163 3.33 0.65 15.78
CA PRO A 163 4.33 -0.19 16.43
C PRO A 163 4.51 -1.52 15.67
N PRO A 164 5.74 -2.05 15.57
CA PRO A 164 6.03 -3.28 14.82
C PRO A 164 5.39 -4.55 15.41
N ALA A 165 5.05 -4.52 16.70
CA ALA A 165 4.43 -5.64 17.42
C ALA A 165 2.89 -5.56 17.47
N ILE A 166 2.27 -4.65 16.72
CA ILE A 166 0.81 -4.50 16.73
C ILE A 166 0.11 -5.78 16.24
N PRO A 167 -0.96 -6.25 16.92
CA PRO A 167 -1.76 -7.36 16.43
C PRO A 167 -2.35 -7.09 15.05
N LEU A 168 -2.25 -8.07 14.15
CA LEU A 168 -2.66 -7.92 12.75
C LEU A 168 -4.15 -7.57 12.57
N TRP A 169 -5.02 -8.03 13.48
CA TRP A 169 -6.43 -7.70 13.42
C TRP A 169 -6.70 -6.22 13.72
N GLN A 170 -5.92 -5.58 14.62
CA GLN A 170 -6.05 -4.15 14.90
C GLN A 170 -5.68 -3.33 13.69
N VAL A 171 -4.64 -3.76 12.97
CA VAL A 171 -4.21 -3.16 11.71
C VAL A 171 -5.35 -3.19 10.69
N ALA A 172 -6.00 -4.35 10.53
CA ALA A 172 -7.12 -4.55 9.61
C ALA A 172 -8.33 -3.66 9.95
N VAL A 173 -8.72 -3.59 11.23
CA VAL A 173 -9.85 -2.76 11.67
C VAL A 173 -9.51 -1.27 11.53
N GLY A 174 -8.29 -0.87 11.91
CA GLY A 174 -7.86 0.52 11.82
C GLY A 174 -7.83 1.06 10.39
N ILE A 175 -7.22 0.32 9.45
CA ILE A 175 -7.21 0.74 8.04
C ILE A 175 -8.61 0.76 7.44
N SER A 176 -9.48 -0.20 7.81
CA SER A 176 -10.87 -0.23 7.38
C SER A 176 -11.61 1.02 7.84
N PHE A 177 -11.46 1.40 9.11
CA PHE A 177 -12.12 2.59 9.66
C PHE A 177 -11.67 3.86 8.93
N GLY A 178 -10.36 4.10 8.83
CA GLY A 178 -9.88 5.32 8.19
C GLY A 178 -10.19 5.39 6.69
N LEU A 179 -10.11 4.27 5.96
CA LEU A 179 -10.51 4.27 4.55
C LEU A 179 -11.99 4.56 4.38
N ILE A 180 -12.86 3.83 5.08
CA ILE A 180 -14.31 3.98 4.93
C ILE A 180 -14.72 5.39 5.34
N PHE A 181 -14.38 5.80 6.57
CA PHE A 181 -14.93 7.02 7.13
C PHE A 181 -14.18 8.29 6.76
N ALA A 182 -12.88 8.24 6.42
CA ALA A 182 -12.12 9.46 6.07
C ALA A 182 -11.99 9.71 4.57
N LYS A 183 -12.05 8.65 3.75
CA LYS A 183 -11.84 8.71 2.29
C LYS A 183 -13.10 8.31 1.53
N GLU A 184 -13.59 7.09 1.74
CA GLU A 184 -14.60 6.52 0.86
C GLU A 184 -15.98 7.14 1.08
N VAL A 185 -16.44 7.37 2.31
CA VAL A 185 -17.75 8.02 2.56
C VAL A 185 -17.87 9.38 1.85
N PHE A 186 -16.75 10.11 1.69
CA PHE A 186 -16.71 11.43 1.06
C PHE A 186 -16.54 11.41 -0.47
N GLY A 187 -16.51 10.23 -1.09
CA GLY A 187 -16.45 10.08 -2.54
C GLY A 187 -15.09 9.65 -3.10
N GLY A 188 -14.15 9.24 -2.24
CA GLY A 188 -12.86 8.68 -2.64
C GLY A 188 -11.79 9.74 -2.88
N VAL A 189 -10.76 9.37 -3.65
CA VAL A 189 -9.54 10.16 -3.82
C VAL A 189 -9.82 11.57 -4.35
N GLY A 190 -9.19 12.56 -3.73
CA GLY A 190 -9.38 13.99 -4.04
C GLY A 190 -10.58 14.63 -3.33
N ARG A 191 -11.42 13.85 -2.65
CA ARG A 191 -12.55 14.32 -1.82
C ARG A 191 -12.40 13.96 -0.34
N ASN A 192 -11.25 13.42 0.06
CA ASN A 192 -10.97 13.04 1.44
C ASN A 192 -11.05 14.28 2.34
N PHE A 193 -11.93 14.26 3.35
CA PHE A 193 -12.01 15.34 4.33
C PHE A 193 -10.77 15.38 5.25
N MET A 194 -10.14 14.23 5.49
CA MET A 194 -8.94 14.08 6.33
C MET A 194 -7.96 13.06 5.75
N ASN A 195 -6.73 13.03 6.26
CA ASN A 195 -5.74 12.02 5.88
C ASN A 195 -6.16 10.63 6.40
N PRO A 196 -6.47 9.65 5.52
CA PRO A 196 -6.96 8.35 5.93
C PRO A 196 -5.95 7.54 6.75
N ALA A 197 -4.64 7.69 6.53
CA ALA A 197 -3.62 7.01 7.34
C ALA A 197 -3.61 7.52 8.78
N LEU A 198 -3.71 8.84 8.97
CA LEU A 198 -3.74 9.45 10.30
C LEU A 198 -5.05 9.16 11.04
N VAL A 199 -6.19 9.16 10.34
CA VAL A 199 -7.48 8.77 10.95
C VAL A 199 -7.45 7.30 11.38
N SER A 200 -6.89 6.41 10.56
CA SER A 200 -6.69 5.00 10.92
C SER A 200 -5.81 4.87 12.17
N ARG A 201 -4.73 5.66 12.27
CA ARG A 201 -3.84 5.66 13.43
C ARG A 201 -4.49 6.21 14.68
N ALA A 202 -5.26 7.29 14.57
CA ALA A 202 -6.02 7.88 15.66
C ALA A 202 -7.08 6.92 16.19
N PHE A 203 -7.79 6.21 15.30
CA PHE A 203 -8.75 5.20 15.69
C PHE A 203 -8.12 4.10 16.54
N ILE A 204 -6.99 3.53 16.10
CA ILE A 204 -6.25 2.52 16.87
C ILE A 204 -5.74 3.07 18.21
N TYR A 205 -5.46 4.37 18.30
CA TYR A 205 -4.95 4.96 19.52
C TYR A 205 -6.03 5.14 20.61
N PHE A 206 -7.27 5.43 20.21
CA PHE A 206 -8.36 5.74 21.15
C PHE A 206 -9.34 4.58 21.41
N ALA A 207 -9.47 3.64 20.48
CA ALA A 207 -10.36 2.49 20.61
C ALA A 207 -9.72 1.34 21.39
#